data_AF-N4WPS8-F1
#
_entry.id   AF-N4WPS8-F1
#
_cell.length_a   1.000
_cell.length_b   1.000
_cell.length_c   1.000
_cell.angle_alpha   90.00
_cell.angle_beta   90.00
_cell.angle_gamma   90.00
#
_symmetry.space_group_name_H-M   'P 1'
#
loop_
_entity.id
_entity.type
_entity.pdbx_description
1 polymer ?
#
loop_
_entity_poly.entity_id
_entity_poly.type
_entity_poly.pdbx_seq_one_letter_code
_entity_poly.pdbx_strand_id
1 'polypeptide(L)'
;MRLVLLSGGSGKRLWPLSNDTRSKQFLKLLKSDDDSLESMAQRVWRQLKKSNLDQNTVISTSQAQLEMIRSQLGDVPVITEQLERYISCYCFSKCLPILDSAN
;
A
#
# COMPACT_ATOMS: atom_id res chain seq x y z
N MET A 1 15.86 -3.56 -9.39
CA MET A 1 14.42 -3.71 -9.72
C MET A 1 13.63 -2.87 -8.73
N ARG A 2 12.67 -2.06 -9.19
CA ARG A 2 11.85 -1.18 -8.32
C ARG A 2 10.38 -1.58 -8.40
N LEU A 3 9.70 -1.64 -7.26
CA LEU A 3 8.34 -2.12 -7.13
C LEU A 3 7.41 -0.97 -6.76
N VAL A 4 6.25 -0.88 -7.40
CA VAL A 4 5.20 0.08 -7.03
C VAL A 4 3.97 -0.69 -6.57
N LEU A 5 3.60 -0.51 -5.31
CA LEU A 5 2.40 -1.13 -4.73
C LEU A 5 1.25 -0.13 -4.81
N LEU A 6 0.30 -0.40 -5.69
CA LEU A 6 -0.89 0.42 -5.87
C LEU A 6 -1.92 0.04 -4.80
N SER A 7 -2.02 0.84 -3.74
CA SER A 7 -3.03 0.70 -2.70
C SER A 7 -4.16 1.68 -2.98
N GLY A 8 -5.20 1.24 -3.66
CA GLY A 8 -6.39 2.04 -3.94
C GLY A 8 -7.63 1.19 -4.18
N GLY A 9 -8.82 1.74 -3.86
CA GLY A 9 -10.10 1.08 -4.09
C GLY A 9 -11.15 1.40 -3.02
N SER A 10 -12.40 1.63 -3.46
CA SER A 10 -13.52 2.10 -2.63
C SER A 10 -14.13 1.07 -1.67
N GLY A 11 -13.55 -0.13 -1.53
CA GLY A 11 -14.02 -1.12 -0.55
C GLY A 11 -15.43 -1.72 -0.78
N LYS A 12 -16.27 -1.18 -1.67
CA LYS A 12 -17.73 -1.42 -1.71
C LYS A 12 -18.24 -2.88 -1.80
N ARG A 13 -17.41 -3.86 -2.19
CA ARG A 13 -17.85 -5.28 -2.30
C ARG A 13 -17.70 -6.15 -1.03
N LEU A 14 -17.14 -5.63 0.08
CA LEU A 14 -17.06 -6.37 1.36
C LEU A 14 -17.84 -5.65 2.48
N TRP A 15 -18.84 -4.85 2.12
CA TRP A 15 -19.73 -4.25 3.09
C TRP A 15 -20.48 -5.34 3.89
N PRO A 16 -20.62 -5.25 5.23
CA PRO A 16 -20.31 -4.11 6.12
C PRO A 16 -18.88 -4.09 6.68
N LEU A 17 -18.02 -5.03 6.33
CA LEU A 17 -16.65 -5.14 6.88
C LEU A 17 -15.69 -4.08 6.33
N SER A 18 -15.98 -3.51 5.16
CA SER A 18 -15.18 -2.44 4.54
C SER A 18 -16.04 -1.22 4.22
N ASN A 19 -15.46 -0.03 4.39
CA ASN A 19 -16.03 1.24 3.95
C ASN A 19 -14.98 2.04 3.17
N ASP A 20 -15.35 3.20 2.63
CA ASP A 20 -14.45 4.02 1.81
C ASP A 20 -13.18 4.46 2.58
N THR A 21 -13.24 4.47 3.92
CA THR A 21 -12.13 4.78 4.84
C THR A 21 -11.31 3.55 5.25
N ARG A 22 -11.93 2.36 5.32
CA ARG A 22 -11.33 1.05 5.66
C ARG A 22 -11.40 0.15 4.44
N SER A 23 -10.48 0.40 3.52
CA SER A 23 -10.32 -0.41 2.31
C SER A 23 -9.94 -1.85 2.65
N LYS A 24 -10.35 -2.79 1.78
CA LYS A 24 -10.28 -4.24 2.01
C LYS A 24 -8.88 -4.76 2.34
N GLN A 25 -7.85 -4.13 1.78
CA GLN A 25 -6.45 -4.50 1.96
C GLN A 25 -5.93 -4.28 3.38
N PHE A 26 -6.64 -3.49 4.19
CA PHE A 26 -6.29 -3.16 5.57
C PHE A 26 -7.07 -3.97 6.61
N LEU A 27 -7.98 -4.85 6.17
CA LEU A 27 -8.72 -5.74 7.06
C LEU A 27 -7.83 -6.87 7.56
N LYS A 28 -7.70 -6.98 8.89
CA LYS A 28 -6.95 -8.05 9.56
C LYS A 28 -7.79 -9.33 9.65
N LEU A 29 -7.91 -10.01 8.51
CA LEU A 29 -8.70 -11.24 8.38
C LEU A 29 -7.83 -12.48 8.19
N LEU A 30 -6.52 -12.31 8.01
CA LEU A 30 -5.62 -13.40 7.66
C LEU A 30 -4.80 -13.80 8.87
N LYS A 31 -4.69 -15.11 9.13
CA LYS A 31 -3.77 -15.63 10.14
C LYS A 31 -2.33 -15.60 9.61
N SER A 32 -1.45 -14.96 10.37
CA SER A 32 0.00 -14.94 10.17
C SER A 32 0.65 -16.22 10.73
N ASP A 33 1.94 -16.39 10.50
CA ASP A 33 2.74 -17.55 10.93
C ASP A 33 2.83 -17.63 12.47
N ASP A 34 2.56 -16.53 13.18
CA ASP A 34 2.51 -16.38 14.64
C ASP A 34 1.06 -16.49 15.19
N ASP A 35 0.11 -16.97 14.38
CA ASP A 35 -1.33 -17.05 14.66
C ASP A 35 -2.01 -15.69 14.97
N SER A 36 -1.30 -14.58 14.75
CA SER A 36 -1.87 -13.23 14.83
C SER A 36 -2.68 -12.89 13.58
N LEU A 37 -3.63 -11.96 13.69
CA LEU A 37 -4.37 -11.46 12.54
C LEU A 37 -3.60 -10.33 11.84
N GLU A 38 -3.23 -10.55 10.58
CA GLU A 38 -2.59 -9.56 9.71
C GLU A 38 -3.52 -9.15 8.54
N SER A 39 -3.33 -7.93 8.06
CA SER A 39 -3.99 -7.48 6.83
C SER A 39 -3.24 -7.93 5.59
N MET A 40 -3.90 -7.86 4.42
CA MET A 40 -3.22 -8.16 3.16
C MET A 40 -2.02 -7.24 2.92
N ALA A 41 -2.16 -5.94 3.26
CA ALA A 41 -1.06 -4.99 3.14
C ALA A 41 0.12 -5.40 4.02
N GLN A 42 -0.13 -5.80 5.26
CA GLN A 42 0.91 -6.28 6.19
C GLN A 42 1.60 -7.54 5.68
N ARG A 43 0.83 -8.51 5.16
CA ARG A 43 1.36 -9.74 4.59
C ARG A 43 2.30 -9.48 3.40
N VAL A 44 1.85 -8.67 2.43
CA VAL A 44 2.67 -8.35 1.26
C VAL A 44 3.93 -7.60 1.68
N TRP A 45 3.82 -6.64 2.58
CA TRP A 45 4.99 -5.91 3.08
C TRP A 45 5.98 -6.82 3.83
N ARG A 46 5.49 -7.76 4.64
CA ARG A 46 6.31 -8.78 5.30
C ARG A 46 7.04 -9.67 4.31
N GLN A 47 6.38 -10.08 3.22
CA GLN A 47 7.00 -10.86 2.15
C GLN A 47 8.07 -10.05 1.41
N LEU A 48 7.82 -8.77 1.14
CA LEU A 48 8.81 -7.88 0.53
C LEU A 48 10.05 -7.71 1.40
N LYS A 49 9.89 -7.53 2.71
CA LYS A 49 10.99 -7.50 3.68
C LYS A 49 11.77 -8.81 3.71
N LYS A 50 11.08 -9.96 3.74
CA LYS A 50 11.73 -11.29 3.69
C LYS A 50 12.57 -11.49 2.41
N SER A 51 12.17 -10.84 1.31
CA SER A 51 12.88 -10.90 0.03
C SER A 51 13.89 -9.76 -0.18
N ASN A 52 14.12 -8.88 0.82
CA ASN A 52 14.96 -7.67 0.71
C ASN A 52 14.57 -6.73 -0.45
N LEU A 53 13.28 -6.70 -0.80
CA LEU A 53 12.73 -5.84 -1.87
C LEU A 53 12.04 -4.59 -1.32
N ASP A 54 11.86 -4.50 -0.01
CA ASP A 54 11.24 -3.37 0.69
C ASP A 54 11.98 -2.05 0.43
N GLN A 55 13.32 -2.08 0.38
CA GLN A 55 14.16 -0.91 0.09
C GLN A 55 13.95 -0.34 -1.33
N ASN A 56 13.44 -1.15 -2.24
CA ASN A 56 13.15 -0.77 -3.63
C ASN A 56 11.66 -0.68 -3.91
N THR A 57 10.81 -0.71 -2.88
CA THR A 57 9.35 -0.66 -3.03
C THR A 57 8.81 0.69 -2.56
N VAL A 58 7.94 1.28 -3.36
CA VAL A 58 7.17 2.47 -2.99
C VAL A 58 5.68 2.16 -3.07
N ILE A 59 4.91 2.63 -2.07
CA ILE A 59 3.47 2.45 -2.01
C ILE A 59 2.80 3.71 -2.57
N SER A 60 1.97 3.57 -3.60
CA SER A 60 1.15 4.67 -4.13
C SER A 60 -0.26 4.56 -3.58
N THR A 61 -0.76 5.63 -2.96
CA THR A 61 -2.03 5.64 -2.22
C THR A 61 -2.67 7.04 -2.21
N SER A 62 -3.94 7.14 -1.81
CA SER A 62 -4.59 8.44 -1.57
C SER A 62 -4.26 9.01 -0.18
N GLN A 63 -4.39 10.33 -0.03
CA GLN A 63 -4.18 11.02 1.25
C GLN A 63 -5.03 10.43 2.39
N ALA A 64 -6.27 10.03 2.09
CA ALA A 64 -7.19 9.45 3.07
C ALA A 64 -6.71 8.10 3.64
N GLN A 65 -5.86 7.38 2.90
CA GLN A 65 -5.35 6.06 3.28
C GLN A 65 -3.94 6.11 3.87
N LEU A 66 -3.25 7.26 3.79
CA LEU A 66 -1.87 7.43 4.28
C LEU A 66 -1.74 7.07 5.77
N GLU A 67 -2.66 7.58 6.59
CA GLU A 67 -2.65 7.35 8.05
C GLU A 67 -2.88 5.88 8.38
N MET A 68 -3.75 5.21 7.62
CA MET A 68 -4.00 3.78 7.76
C MET A 68 -2.78 2.94 7.37
N ILE A 69 -2.08 3.32 6.30
CA ILE A 69 -0.84 2.65 5.87
C ILE A 69 0.24 2.78 6.95
N ARG A 70 0.47 4.01 7.45
CA ARG A 70 1.48 4.25 8.49
C ARG A 70 1.18 3.52 9.79
N SER A 71 -0.09 3.48 10.20
CA SER A 71 -0.48 2.75 11.42
C SER A 71 -0.33 1.22 11.32
N GLN A 72 -0.38 0.64 10.12
CA GLN A 72 -0.25 -0.82 9.94
C GLN A 72 1.14 -1.29 9.51
N LEU A 73 1.84 -0.52 8.66
CA LEU A 73 3.12 -0.88 8.06
C LEU A 73 4.32 -0.16 8.69
N GLY A 74 4.06 0.89 9.49
CA GLY A 74 5.09 1.75 10.06
C GLY A 74 5.55 2.83 9.07
N ASP A 75 6.80 3.27 9.23
CA ASP A 75 7.41 4.25 8.34
C ASP A 75 7.85 3.54 7.04
N VAL A 76 7.05 3.70 5.98
CA VAL A 76 7.25 3.08 4.67
C VAL A 76 7.29 4.16 3.59
N PRO A 77 8.01 3.94 2.48
CA PRO A 77 8.02 4.90 1.37
C PRO A 77 6.63 4.99 0.73
N VAL A 78 5.96 6.14 0.88
CA VAL A 78 4.62 6.38 0.32
C VAL A 78 4.61 7.59 -0.61
N ILE A 79 4.02 7.42 -1.78
CA ILE A 79 3.63 8.51 -2.68
C ILE A 79 2.13 8.72 -2.53
N THR A 80 1.75 9.93 -2.11
CA THR A 80 0.35 10.32 -1.95
C THR A 80 -0.14 11.03 -3.21
N GLU A 81 -1.26 10.55 -3.74
CA GLU A 81 -1.96 11.20 -4.85
C GLU A 81 -3.21 11.93 -4.34
N GLN A 82 -3.48 13.10 -4.93
CA GLN A 82 -4.63 13.95 -4.57
C GLN A 82 -5.97 13.41 -5.11
N LEU A 83 -5.96 12.52 -6.11
CA LEU A 83 -7.15 12.01 -6.78
C LEU A 83 -7.12 10.48 -6.91
N GLU A 84 -8.11 9.80 -6.32
CA GLU A 84 -8.22 8.32 -6.33
C GLU A 84 -8.38 7.71 -7.72
N ARG A 85 -8.83 8.51 -8.70
CA ARG A 85 -9.20 8.05 -10.05
C ARG A 85 -8.01 7.91 -11.02
N TYR A 86 -6.87 8.53 -10.69
CA TYR A 86 -5.71 8.61 -11.59
C TYR A 86 -4.43 8.08 -10.97
N ILE A 87 -4.54 7.15 -10.02
CA ILE A 87 -3.37 6.47 -9.44
C ILE A 87 -2.47 5.92 -10.57
N SER A 88 -3.01 5.50 -11.72
CA SER A 88 -2.20 5.01 -12.85
C SER A 88 -1.36 6.10 -13.56
N CYS A 89 -1.92 7.26 -13.88
CA CYS A 89 -1.21 8.26 -14.70
C CYS A 89 -0.32 9.19 -13.86
N TYR A 90 -0.79 9.59 -12.68
CA TYR A 90 -0.08 10.52 -11.82
C TYR A 90 1.07 9.83 -11.07
N CYS A 91 0.86 8.59 -10.62
CA CYS A 91 1.92 7.79 -10.02
C CYS A 91 3.07 7.58 -10.99
N PHE A 92 2.81 7.42 -12.30
CA PHE A 92 3.89 7.29 -13.28
C PHE A 92 4.73 8.56 -13.33
N SER A 93 4.11 9.74 -13.39
CA SER A 93 4.83 11.02 -13.42
C SER A 93 5.65 11.29 -12.14
N LYS A 94 5.15 10.90 -10.95
CA LYS A 94 5.88 11.09 -9.69
C LYS A 94 6.87 9.98 -9.36
N CYS A 95 6.61 8.75 -9.83
CA CYS A 95 7.58 7.67 -9.71
C CYS A 95 8.73 7.84 -10.68
N LEU A 96 8.52 8.40 -11.88
CA LEU A 96 9.57 8.53 -12.90
C LEU A 96 10.87 9.19 -12.36
N PRO A 97 10.85 10.35 -11.68
CA PRO A 97 12.07 10.90 -11.09
C PRO A 97 12.70 10.00 -10.01
N ILE A 98 11.89 9.27 -9.22
CA ILE A 98 12.38 8.33 -8.20
C ILE A 98 12.98 7.08 -8.87
N LEU A 99 12.41 6.63 -9.99
CA LEU A 99 12.85 5.53 -10.85
C LEU A 99 14.09 5.88 -11.68
N ASP A 100 14.37 7.17 -11.90
CA ASP A 100 15.52 7.64 -12.70
C ASP A 100 16.71 8.13 -11.85
N SER A 101 16.51 8.52 -10.58
CA SER A 101 17.56 9.13 -9.72
C SER A 101 18.45 8.14 -8.93
N ALA A 102 18.54 6.87 -9.33
CA ALA A 102 19.56 5.95 -8.79
C ALA A 102 20.29 5.18 -9.89
N ASN A 103 20.91 5.94 -10.78
CA ASN A 103 22.08 5.50 -11.54
C ASN A 103 23.32 6.18 -10.95
#